data_AF-A0A938MND5-F1
#
_entry.id   AF-A0A938MND5-F1
#
_cell.length_a   1.000
_cell.length_b   1.000
_cell.length_c   1.000
_cell.angle_alpha   90.00
_cell.angle_beta   90.00
_cell.angle_gamma   90.00
#
_symmetry.space_group_name_H-M   'P 1'
#
loop_
_entity.id
_entity.type
_entity.pdbx_description
1 polymer ?
#
loop_
_entity_poly.entity_id
_entity_poly.type
_entity_poly.pdbx_seq_one_letter_code
_entity_poly.pdbx_strand_id
1 'polypeptide(L)'
;NMPRPGVEEMTREIAPFVDIRCYNGHTMDDWLREGHTFDELAQTLKQSGDEAWIYYNIRGIIVNPEWIRIINGLYMWLGPFKVHVPWIYQSYKGDPFDDTDGPVEKGHDFGYAMPSAEDGITPVPTRHWEAFREGVDDIRYLCLLEDLVEAARKTAPDKAKAAQAWLDEMRAMMPKDVSKIEGESPLLIAISQKFTGEDYQRLRRRTAEEIGKLMRGT
;
A
#
# COMPACT_ATOMS: atom_id res chain seq x y z
N ASN A 1 9.06 -3.99 13.64
CA ASN A 1 10.29 -4.32 12.88
C ASN A 1 11.48 -4.32 13.83
N MET A 2 11.68 -5.43 14.56
CA MET A 2 12.85 -5.55 15.42
C MET A 2 14.08 -5.73 14.53
N PRO A 3 15.22 -5.11 14.86
CA PRO A 3 16.47 -5.37 14.17
C PRO A 3 16.75 -6.88 14.19
N ARG A 4 17.39 -7.42 13.14
CA ARG A 4 17.85 -8.81 13.20
C ARG A 4 18.76 -8.97 14.45
N PRO A 5 18.78 -10.16 15.08
CA PRO A 5 19.72 -10.42 16.16
C PRO A 5 21.15 -10.00 15.77
N GLY A 6 21.74 -9.08 16.53
CA GLY A 6 23.09 -8.54 16.32
C GLY A 6 23.17 -7.18 15.63
N VAL A 7 22.05 -6.54 15.26
CA VAL A 7 22.03 -5.16 14.72
C VAL A 7 21.28 -4.15 15.62
N GLU A 8 20.84 -4.57 16.81
CA GLU A 8 20.11 -3.73 17.76
C GLU A 8 20.96 -2.58 18.28
N GLU A 9 22.24 -2.83 18.56
CA GLU A 9 23.18 -1.81 18.99
C GLU A 9 23.38 -0.75 17.91
N MET A 10 23.70 -1.17 16.68
CA MET A 10 23.78 -0.27 15.53
C MET A 10 22.50 0.54 15.33
N THR A 11 21.33 -0.09 15.46
CA THR A 11 20.04 0.60 15.31
C THR A 11 19.86 1.67 16.39
N ARG A 12 20.27 1.40 17.64
CA ARG A 12 20.23 2.39 18.73
C ARG A 12 21.23 3.52 18.51
N GLU A 13 22.42 3.22 18.01
CA GLU A 13 23.45 4.23 17.73
C GLU A 13 23.02 5.21 16.64
N ILE A 14 22.36 4.72 15.58
CA ILE A 14 21.90 5.59 14.49
C ILE A 14 20.57 6.30 14.80
N ALA A 15 19.76 5.78 15.72
CA ALA A 15 18.40 6.28 15.97
C ALA A 15 18.31 7.80 16.20
N PRO A 16 19.22 8.47 16.93
CA PRO A 16 19.17 9.92 17.11
C PRO A 16 19.42 10.75 15.85
N PHE A 17 19.89 10.11 14.76
CA PHE A 17 20.23 10.74 13.48
C PHE A 17 19.25 10.36 12.36
N VAL A 18 18.15 9.67 12.69
CA VAL A 18 17.19 9.16 11.70
C VAL A 18 15.84 9.81 11.93
N ASP A 19 15.42 10.67 11.01
CA ASP A 19 14.08 11.26 11.00
C ASP A 19 13.06 10.42 10.19
N ILE A 20 13.56 9.56 9.30
CA ILE A 20 12.74 8.75 8.38
C ILE A 20 13.19 7.29 8.45
N ARG A 21 12.25 6.41 8.81
CA ARG A 21 12.46 4.95 8.85
C ARG A 21 11.84 4.30 7.62
N CYS A 22 12.65 3.76 6.73
CA CYS A 22 12.17 3.00 5.57
C CYS A 22 12.10 1.50 5.88
N TYR A 23 10.90 0.94 5.85
CA TYR A 23 10.64 -0.46 6.17
C TYR A 23 10.62 -1.31 4.91
N ASN A 24 11.24 -2.50 4.96
CA ASN A 24 11.03 -3.50 3.92
C ASN A 24 9.64 -4.13 4.08
N GLY A 25 8.82 -4.10 3.03
CA GLY A 25 7.43 -4.57 3.10
C GLY A 25 7.27 -6.05 3.45
N HIS A 26 8.18 -6.92 3.00
CA HIS A 26 8.11 -8.34 3.37
C HIS A 26 8.44 -8.56 4.84
N THR A 27 9.44 -7.84 5.37
CA THR A 27 9.74 -7.88 6.80
C THR A 27 8.61 -7.29 7.64
N MET A 28 7.90 -6.28 7.11
CA MET A 28 6.69 -5.76 7.74
C MET A 28 5.59 -6.82 7.79
N ASP A 29 5.38 -7.57 6.71
CA ASP A 29 4.39 -8.64 6.70
C ASP A 29 4.76 -9.82 7.62
N ASP A 30 6.05 -10.16 7.72
CA ASP A 30 6.53 -11.13 8.71
C ASP A 30 6.24 -10.64 10.13
N TRP A 31 6.48 -9.35 10.41
CA TRP A 31 6.20 -8.72 11.69
C TRP A 31 4.69 -8.75 12.02
N LEU A 32 3.81 -8.47 11.05
CA LEU A 32 2.37 -8.62 11.21
C LEU A 32 1.96 -10.08 11.45
N ARG A 33 2.60 -11.04 10.76
CA ARG A 33 2.36 -12.48 10.93
C ARG A 33 2.72 -12.97 12.33
N GLU A 34 3.71 -12.35 12.96
CA GLU A 34 4.09 -12.59 14.37
C GLU A 34 3.08 -12.03 15.39
N GLY A 35 2.03 -11.36 14.92
CA GLY A 35 0.94 -10.84 15.76
C GLY A 35 1.06 -9.36 16.12
N HIS A 36 2.07 -8.68 15.57
CA HIS A 36 2.18 -7.22 15.72
C HIS A 36 1.19 -6.47 14.85
N THR A 37 1.00 -5.18 15.13
CA THR A 37 -0.01 -4.35 14.47
C THR A 37 0.54 -3.04 13.94
N PHE A 38 -0.12 -2.47 12.92
CA PHE A 38 0.22 -1.12 12.47
C PHE A 38 0.01 -0.05 13.55
N ASP A 39 -0.88 -0.27 14.52
CA ASP A 39 -1.07 0.63 15.66
C ASP A 39 0.17 0.66 16.58
N GLU A 40 0.79 -0.50 16.83
CA GLU A 40 2.07 -0.58 17.57
C GLU A 40 3.18 0.19 16.85
N LEU A 41 3.23 0.09 15.52
CA LEU A 41 4.18 0.84 14.70
C LEU A 41 3.89 2.35 14.78
N ALA A 42 2.63 2.76 14.65
CA ALA A 42 2.21 4.15 14.75
C ALA A 42 2.55 4.75 16.13
N GLN A 43 2.37 3.98 17.21
CA GLN A 43 2.75 4.40 18.56
C GLN A 43 4.26 4.57 18.69
N THR A 44 5.05 3.66 18.13
CA THR A 44 6.52 3.74 18.13
C THR A 44 6.99 5.00 17.40
N LEU A 45 6.46 5.25 16.21
CA LEU A 45 6.80 6.44 15.41
C LEU A 45 6.43 7.74 16.13
N LYS A 46 5.26 7.77 16.79
CA LYS A 46 4.84 8.92 17.60
C LYS A 46 5.78 9.18 18.78
N GLN A 47 6.33 8.14 19.40
CA GLN A 47 7.27 8.28 20.52
C GLN A 47 8.63 8.79 20.06
N SER A 48 9.10 8.36 18.89
CA SER A 48 10.38 8.83 18.31
C SER A 48 10.27 10.20 17.66
N GLY A 49 9.11 10.56 17.11
CA GLY A 49 8.94 11.74 16.25
C GLY A 49 9.19 11.46 14.76
N ASP A 50 9.67 10.26 14.43
CA ASP A 50 10.04 9.83 13.09
C ASP A 50 8.86 9.58 12.15
N GLU A 51 9.13 9.68 10.85
CA GLU A 51 8.23 9.29 9.77
C GLU A 51 8.52 7.86 9.28
N ALA A 52 7.48 7.14 8.82
CA ALA A 52 7.64 5.83 8.20
C ALA A 52 7.45 5.86 6.69
N TRP A 53 8.42 5.32 5.97
CA TRP A 53 8.34 5.00 4.54
C TRP A 53 8.34 3.49 4.36
N ILE A 54 7.89 3.00 3.22
CA ILE A 54 7.92 1.58 2.91
C ILE A 54 8.57 1.32 1.57
N TYR A 55 9.41 0.30 1.51
CA TYR A 55 9.94 -0.30 0.29
C TYR A 55 9.26 -1.65 0.12
N TYR A 56 8.17 -1.71 -0.65
CA TYR A 56 7.38 -2.92 -0.84
C TYR A 56 7.25 -3.28 -2.31
N ASN A 57 8.06 -4.24 -2.74
CA ASN A 57 8.06 -4.72 -4.12
C ASN A 57 7.57 -6.16 -4.16
N ILE A 58 6.87 -6.52 -5.22
CA ILE A 58 6.46 -7.90 -5.44
C ILE A 58 7.69 -8.64 -6.00
N ARG A 59 7.94 -9.84 -5.47
CA ARG A 59 9.05 -10.68 -5.90
C ARG A 59 8.53 -11.82 -6.78
N GLY A 60 9.34 -12.24 -7.73
CA GLY A 60 9.04 -13.36 -8.62
C GLY A 60 8.46 -12.96 -9.98
N ILE A 61 8.21 -13.99 -10.80
CA ILE A 61 7.86 -13.89 -12.23
C ILE A 61 6.38 -13.51 -12.42
N ILE A 62 5.52 -13.87 -11.46
CA ILE A 62 4.07 -13.67 -11.55
C ILE A 62 3.67 -12.53 -10.62
N VAL A 63 3.70 -11.31 -11.15
CA VAL A 63 3.25 -10.12 -10.43
C VAL A 63 1.78 -9.87 -10.73
N ASN A 64 0.88 -10.17 -9.78
CA ASN A 64 -0.53 -9.83 -9.91
C ASN A 64 -0.70 -8.31 -9.76
N PRO A 65 -1.26 -7.58 -10.76
CA PRO A 65 -1.52 -6.15 -10.64
C PRO A 65 -2.31 -5.77 -9.38
N GLU A 66 -3.21 -6.64 -8.94
CA GLU A 66 -3.98 -6.41 -7.72
C GLU A 66 -3.10 -6.14 -6.49
N TRP A 67 -1.99 -6.85 -6.34
CA TRP A 67 -1.10 -6.64 -5.19
C TRP A 67 -0.48 -5.24 -5.19
N ILE A 68 -0.22 -4.67 -6.37
CA ILE A 68 0.27 -3.29 -6.49
C ILE A 68 -0.81 -2.30 -6.07
N ARG A 69 -2.06 -2.57 -6.43
CA ARG A 69 -3.21 -1.77 -5.96
C ARG A 69 -3.35 -1.84 -4.44
N ILE A 70 -3.24 -3.04 -3.85
CA ILE A 70 -3.32 -3.23 -2.40
C ILE A 70 -2.19 -2.47 -1.70
N ILE A 71 -0.93 -2.63 -2.13
CA ILE A 71 0.23 -1.95 -1.55
C ILE A 71 0.03 -0.44 -1.58
N ASN A 72 -0.34 0.13 -2.73
CA ASN A 72 -0.43 1.58 -2.89
C ASN A 72 -1.77 2.18 -2.44
N GLY A 73 -2.70 1.34 -1.98
CA GLY A 73 -4.01 1.73 -1.47
C GLY A 73 -4.21 1.26 -0.04
N LEU A 74 -4.84 0.10 0.12
CA LEU A 74 -5.26 -0.44 1.42
C LEU A 74 -4.11 -0.62 2.41
N TYR A 75 -2.95 -1.11 1.98
CA TYR A 75 -1.81 -1.30 2.87
C TYR A 75 -1.29 0.02 3.44
N MET A 76 -1.11 1.01 2.57
CA MET A 76 -0.71 2.36 2.96
C MET A 76 -1.77 3.06 3.82
N TRP A 77 -3.06 2.77 3.60
CA TRP A 77 -4.16 3.31 4.42
C TRP A 77 -4.20 2.67 5.81
N LEU A 78 -3.91 1.37 5.92
CA LEU A 78 -3.89 0.66 7.20
C LEU A 78 -2.64 0.96 8.03
N GLY A 79 -1.51 1.21 7.35
CA GLY A 79 -0.23 1.49 7.98
C GLY A 79 0.02 2.98 8.22
N PRO A 80 0.97 3.32 9.11
CA PRO A 80 1.36 4.72 9.34
C PRO A 80 2.31 5.28 8.27
N PHE A 81 2.35 4.68 7.08
CA PHE A 81 3.35 5.00 6.06
C PHE A 81 2.96 6.26 5.27
N LYS A 82 3.95 7.09 4.94
CA LYS A 82 3.76 8.32 4.14
C LYS A 82 4.16 8.17 2.69
N VAL A 83 5.18 7.35 2.42
CA VAL A 83 5.74 7.16 1.09
C VAL A 83 5.96 5.68 0.83
N HIS A 84 5.52 5.23 -0.34
CA HIS A 84 5.97 3.97 -0.92
C HIS A 84 7.13 4.26 -1.89
N VAL A 85 8.25 3.57 -1.68
CA VAL A 85 9.46 3.62 -2.51
C VAL A 85 9.55 2.30 -3.31
N PRO A 86 9.01 2.25 -4.54
CA PRO A 86 9.19 1.10 -5.40
C PRO A 86 10.67 0.97 -5.80
N TRP A 87 11.11 -0.26 -6.08
CA TRP A 87 12.48 -0.56 -6.48
C TRP A 87 12.89 0.21 -7.73
N ILE A 88 12.03 0.17 -8.76
CA ILE A 88 12.34 0.77 -10.04
C ILE A 88 11.06 1.11 -10.81
N TYR A 89 11.11 2.20 -11.59
CA TYR A 89 10.03 2.56 -12.49
C TYR A 89 9.97 1.63 -13.70
N GLN A 90 11.16 1.27 -14.21
CA GLN A 90 11.35 0.51 -15.44
C GLN A 90 12.75 -0.13 -15.47
N SER A 91 12.81 -1.43 -15.68
CA SER A 91 14.02 -2.23 -15.85
C SER A 91 13.73 -3.34 -16.84
N TYR A 92 14.29 -3.22 -18.04
CA TYR A 92 14.20 -4.26 -19.07
C TYR A 92 15.53 -4.47 -19.79
N LYS A 93 15.63 -5.57 -20.54
CA LYS A 93 16.72 -5.83 -21.49
C LYS A 93 16.14 -6.04 -22.88
N GLY A 94 16.96 -5.77 -23.90
CA GLY A 94 16.56 -5.91 -25.29
C GLY A 94 15.23 -5.23 -25.63
N ASP A 95 14.30 -6.04 -26.13
CA ASP A 95 12.93 -5.69 -26.45
C ASP A 95 12.05 -5.72 -25.19
N PRO A 96 11.48 -4.57 -24.76
CA PRO A 96 10.63 -4.48 -23.58
C PRO A 96 9.31 -5.29 -23.65
N PHE A 97 9.02 -5.92 -24.79
CA PHE A 97 7.89 -6.82 -24.99
C PHE A 97 8.30 -8.29 -25.13
N ASP A 98 9.60 -8.61 -25.01
CA ASP A 98 10.14 -9.97 -25.02
C ASP A 98 10.99 -10.26 -23.78
N ASP A 99 10.34 -10.75 -22.74
CA ASP A 99 10.96 -11.13 -21.46
C ASP A 99 11.92 -12.33 -21.55
N THR A 100 12.16 -12.87 -22.76
CA THR A 100 13.07 -14.00 -22.99
C THR A 100 14.41 -13.61 -23.62
N ASP A 101 14.59 -12.34 -23.98
CA ASP A 101 15.79 -11.87 -24.68
C ASP A 101 16.90 -11.32 -23.75
N GLY A 102 16.59 -11.26 -22.45
CA GLY A 102 17.51 -10.84 -21.39
C GLY A 102 18.52 -11.93 -20.99
N PRO A 103 19.64 -11.55 -20.33
CA PRO A 103 20.58 -12.51 -19.78
C PRO A 103 19.91 -13.37 -18.70
N VAL A 104 20.12 -14.69 -18.75
CA VAL A 104 19.52 -15.66 -17.80
C VAL A 104 19.85 -15.34 -16.34
N GLU A 105 21.01 -14.73 -16.10
CA GLU A 105 21.45 -14.31 -14.76
C GLU A 105 20.73 -13.06 -14.21
N LYS A 106 19.97 -12.35 -15.04
CA LYS A 106 19.14 -11.22 -14.62
C LYS A 106 17.67 -11.64 -14.60
N GLY A 107 16.96 -11.21 -13.56
CA GLY A 107 15.53 -11.45 -13.46
C GLY A 107 14.76 -10.80 -14.61
N HIS A 108 13.49 -11.17 -14.70
CA HIS A 108 12.51 -10.72 -15.68
C HIS A 108 12.37 -9.20 -15.78
N ASP A 109 11.93 -8.75 -16.94
CA ASP A 109 11.58 -7.38 -17.24
C ASP A 109 10.45 -6.91 -16.32
N PHE A 110 10.59 -5.68 -15.83
CA PHE A 110 9.61 -5.04 -14.98
C PHE A 110 9.46 -3.58 -15.35
N GLY A 111 8.22 -3.09 -15.44
CA GLY A 111 7.98 -1.69 -15.66
C GLY A 111 6.53 -1.29 -15.39
N TYR A 112 6.37 -0.07 -14.88
CA TYR A 112 5.07 0.60 -14.84
C TYR A 112 4.69 1.13 -16.23
N ALA A 113 5.67 1.50 -17.05
CA ALA A 113 5.47 1.77 -18.46
C ALA A 113 6.61 1.18 -19.28
N MET A 114 6.31 0.78 -20.51
CA MET A 114 7.28 0.32 -21.50
C MET A 114 7.32 1.29 -22.68
N PRO A 115 8.45 1.46 -23.37
CA PRO A 115 8.50 2.26 -24.60
C PRO A 115 7.68 1.57 -25.69
N SER A 116 6.95 2.33 -26.50
CA SER A 116 6.16 1.77 -27.60
C SER A 116 7.05 1.05 -28.60
N ALA A 117 6.62 -0.10 -29.09
CA ALA A 117 7.30 -0.82 -30.18
C ALA A 117 7.30 -0.02 -31.50
N GLU A 118 6.41 0.96 -31.65
CA GLU A 118 6.28 1.76 -32.87
C GLU A 118 7.38 2.83 -32.99
N ASP A 119 7.71 3.51 -31.90
CA ASP A 119 8.61 4.68 -31.90
C ASP A 119 9.76 4.61 -30.88
N GLY A 120 9.75 3.61 -29.98
CA GLY A 120 10.74 3.39 -28.95
C GLY A 120 10.78 4.45 -27.84
N ILE A 121 9.86 5.42 -27.81
CA ILE A 121 9.91 6.58 -26.91
C ILE A 121 8.58 6.82 -26.19
N THR A 122 7.44 6.58 -26.84
CA THR A 122 6.12 6.81 -26.23
C THR A 122 5.88 5.81 -25.10
N PRO A 123 5.61 6.24 -23.86
CA PRO A 123 5.35 5.33 -22.76
C PRO A 123 3.97 4.66 -22.90
N VAL A 124 3.97 3.34 -22.93
CA VAL A 124 2.78 2.48 -22.88
C VAL A 124 2.59 2.00 -21.45
N PRO A 125 1.49 2.37 -20.76
CA PRO A 125 1.26 1.98 -19.39
C PRO A 125 1.01 0.47 -19.28
N THR A 126 1.53 -0.15 -18.23
CA THR A 126 1.25 -1.55 -17.91
C THR A 126 0.04 -1.67 -16.97
N ARG A 127 -0.51 -2.88 -16.86
CA ARG A 127 -1.58 -3.16 -15.87
C ARG A 127 -1.13 -2.85 -14.43
N HIS A 128 0.17 -2.98 -14.16
CA HIS A 128 0.76 -2.61 -12.87
C HIS A 128 0.68 -1.12 -12.59
N TRP A 129 0.87 -0.28 -13.61
CA TRP A 129 0.71 1.17 -13.47
C TRP A 129 -0.73 1.58 -13.21
N GLU A 130 -1.68 1.00 -13.94
CA GLU A 130 -3.10 1.28 -13.69
C GLU A 130 -3.52 0.82 -12.29
N ALA A 131 -3.07 -0.36 -11.85
CA ALA A 131 -3.32 -0.83 -10.49
C ALA A 131 -2.68 0.09 -9.43
N PHE A 132 -1.47 0.60 -9.68
CA PHE A 132 -0.83 1.59 -8.81
C PHE A 132 -1.68 2.86 -8.71
N ARG A 133 -2.10 3.43 -9.86
CA ARG A 133 -2.95 4.62 -9.91
C ARG A 133 -4.26 4.42 -9.17
N GLU A 134 -4.92 3.27 -9.38
CA GLU A 134 -6.14 2.92 -8.69
C GLU A 134 -5.96 2.82 -7.17
N GLY A 135 -4.85 2.23 -6.70
CA GLY A 135 -4.53 2.16 -5.29
C GLY A 135 -4.34 3.54 -4.67
N VAL A 136 -3.60 4.42 -5.36
CA VAL A 136 -3.40 5.83 -4.95
C VAL A 136 -4.74 6.58 -4.84
N ASP A 137 -5.65 6.37 -5.79
CA ASP A 137 -6.97 6.99 -5.72
C ASP A 137 -7.82 6.41 -4.57
N ASP A 138 -7.73 5.10 -4.33
CA ASP A 138 -8.44 4.46 -3.22
C ASP A 138 -8.01 5.06 -1.86
N ILE A 139 -6.70 5.22 -1.60
CA ILE A 139 -6.22 5.84 -0.35
C ILE A 139 -6.58 7.32 -0.26
N ARG A 140 -6.52 8.08 -1.36
CA ARG A 140 -6.92 9.50 -1.38
C ARG A 140 -8.37 9.67 -0.96
N TYR A 141 -9.25 8.82 -1.46
CA TYR A 141 -10.68 8.87 -1.12
C TYR A 141 -10.91 8.51 0.34
N LEU A 142 -10.25 7.46 0.84
CA LEU A 142 -10.38 7.04 2.23
C LEU A 142 -9.87 8.12 3.20
N CYS A 143 -8.67 8.65 2.97
CA CYS A 143 -8.10 9.72 3.81
C CYS A 143 -8.94 11.01 3.76
N LEU A 144 -9.41 11.41 2.56
CA LEU A 144 -10.30 12.57 2.46
C LEU A 144 -11.60 12.35 3.24
N LEU A 145 -12.17 11.15 3.22
CA LEU A 145 -13.36 10.83 4.00
C LEU A 145 -13.09 10.92 5.50
N GLU A 146 -11.93 10.43 5.97
CA GLU A 146 -11.51 10.54 7.37
C GLU A 146 -11.42 12.00 7.84
N ASP A 147 -10.76 12.86 7.05
CA ASP A 147 -10.63 14.29 7.34
C ASP A 147 -12.00 14.98 7.39
N LEU A 148 -12.89 14.68 6.45
CA LEU A 148 -14.23 15.25 6.41
C LEU A 148 -15.11 14.76 7.56
N VAL A 149 -14.98 13.49 7.95
CA VAL A 149 -15.69 12.95 9.13
C VAL A 149 -15.28 13.72 10.38
N GLU A 150 -13.97 13.94 10.58
CA GLU A 150 -13.46 14.69 11.73
C GLU A 150 -13.99 16.12 11.75
N ALA A 151 -13.90 16.83 10.61
CA ALA A 151 -14.41 18.19 10.49
C ALA A 151 -15.93 18.29 10.74
N ALA A 152 -16.70 17.28 10.31
CA ALA A 152 -18.15 17.27 10.42
C ALA A 152 -18.67 16.79 11.78
N ARG A 153 -17.84 16.28 12.70
CA ARG A 153 -18.29 15.73 13.99
C ARG A 153 -19.16 16.69 14.79
N LYS A 154 -18.88 17.99 14.73
CA LYS A 154 -19.59 19.04 15.48
C LYS A 154 -20.71 19.71 14.69
N THR A 155 -20.58 19.80 13.37
CA THR A 155 -21.49 20.56 12.51
C THR A 155 -22.57 19.70 11.86
N ALA A 156 -22.28 18.43 11.59
CA ALA A 156 -23.20 17.47 10.99
C ALA A 156 -22.99 16.05 11.59
N PRO A 157 -23.24 15.86 12.90
CA PRO A 157 -22.89 14.63 13.62
C PRO A 157 -23.53 13.36 13.04
N ASP A 158 -24.77 13.43 12.54
CA ASP A 158 -25.44 12.28 11.94
C ASP A 158 -24.78 11.85 10.63
N LYS A 159 -24.34 12.81 9.81
CA LYS A 159 -23.61 12.52 8.56
C LYS A 159 -22.22 11.98 8.86
N ALA A 160 -21.51 12.59 9.82
CA ALA A 160 -20.20 12.13 10.26
C ALA A 160 -20.27 10.69 10.79
N LYS A 161 -21.31 10.35 11.57
CA LYS A 161 -21.54 8.99 12.08
C LYS A 161 -21.79 7.98 10.97
N ALA A 162 -22.60 8.32 9.96
CA ALA A 162 -22.88 7.43 8.82
C ALA A 162 -21.62 7.16 7.99
N ALA A 163 -20.82 8.20 7.73
CA ALA A 163 -19.55 8.08 7.02
C ALA A 163 -18.48 7.31 7.83
N GLN A 164 -18.40 7.53 9.14
CA GLN A 164 -17.54 6.76 10.04
C GLN A 164 -17.90 5.27 10.00
N ALA A 165 -19.20 4.92 10.04
CA ALA A 165 -19.63 3.53 9.99
C ALA A 165 -19.17 2.83 8.70
N TRP A 166 -19.10 3.55 7.58
CA TRP A 166 -18.54 3.03 6.34
C TRP A 166 -17.03 2.78 6.42
N LEU A 167 -16.25 3.71 6.99
CA LEU A 167 -14.81 3.51 7.23
C LEU A 167 -14.56 2.30 8.15
N ASP A 168 -15.40 2.14 9.18
CA ASP A 168 -15.32 1.01 10.11
C ASP A 168 -15.66 -0.31 9.43
N GLU A 169 -16.63 -0.33 8.52
CA GLU A 169 -16.93 -1.50 7.66
C GLU A 169 -15.71 -1.86 6.79
N MET A 170 -15.06 -0.88 6.16
CA MET A 170 -13.86 -1.11 5.36
C MET A 170 -12.70 -1.66 6.20
N ARG A 171 -12.46 -1.12 7.39
CA ARG A 171 -11.48 -1.69 8.33
C ARG A 171 -11.84 -3.11 8.76
N ALA A 172 -13.12 -3.40 8.99
CA ALA A 172 -13.58 -4.73 9.37
C ALA A 172 -13.45 -5.77 8.24
N MET A 173 -13.47 -5.32 6.97
CA MET A 173 -13.16 -6.19 5.84
C MET A 173 -11.68 -6.58 5.79
N MET A 174 -10.77 -5.83 6.42
CA MET A 174 -9.35 -6.18 6.40
C MET A 174 -9.06 -7.44 7.24
N PRO A 175 -8.17 -8.32 6.77
CA PRO A 175 -7.70 -9.47 7.55
C PRO A 175 -7.06 -8.99 8.86
N LYS A 176 -7.47 -9.59 9.99
CA LYS A 176 -6.95 -9.26 11.32
C LYS A 176 -5.85 -10.21 11.79
N ASP A 177 -5.89 -11.44 11.30
CA ASP A 177 -4.93 -12.49 11.63
C ASP A 177 -4.44 -13.12 10.32
N VAL A 178 -3.15 -12.97 10.08
CA VAL A 178 -2.45 -13.52 8.91
C VAL A 178 -1.42 -14.57 9.33
N SER A 179 -1.39 -14.97 10.61
CA SER A 179 -0.41 -15.91 11.19
C SER A 179 -0.36 -17.27 10.50
N LYS A 180 -1.50 -17.72 9.96
CA LYS A 180 -1.67 -19.03 9.30
C LYS A 180 -1.45 -19.01 7.79
N ILE A 181 -1.16 -17.85 7.20
CA ILE A 181 -0.99 -17.73 5.76
C ILE A 181 0.46 -18.07 5.43
N GLU A 182 0.64 -19.16 4.69
CA GLU A 182 1.92 -19.62 4.21
C GLU A 182 2.38 -18.79 2.99
N GLY A 183 3.69 -18.58 2.86
CA GLY A 183 4.30 -17.83 1.77
C GLY A 183 4.72 -16.40 2.16
N GLU A 184 5.34 -15.72 1.18
CA GLU A 184 5.67 -14.30 1.30
C GLU A 184 4.40 -13.45 1.18
N SER A 185 4.42 -12.26 1.79
CA SER A 185 3.35 -11.26 1.66
C SER A 185 1.96 -11.69 2.16
N PRO A 186 1.83 -12.31 3.35
CA PRO A 186 0.58 -12.90 3.84
C PRO A 186 -0.61 -11.93 3.91
N LEU A 187 -0.39 -10.64 4.19
CA LEU A 187 -1.49 -9.66 4.20
C LEU A 187 -2.01 -9.38 2.77
N LEU A 188 -1.13 -9.30 1.78
CA LEU A 188 -1.54 -9.13 0.38
C LEU A 188 -2.33 -10.34 -0.12
N ILE A 189 -1.85 -11.55 0.21
CA ILE A 189 -2.58 -12.80 -0.08
C ILE A 189 -3.98 -12.74 0.54
N ALA A 190 -4.07 -12.44 1.83
CA ALA A 190 -5.33 -12.40 2.55
C ALA A 190 -6.33 -11.39 1.97
N ILE A 191 -5.87 -10.19 1.61
CA ILE A 191 -6.71 -9.16 1.01
C ILE A 191 -7.14 -9.60 -0.40
N SER A 192 -6.21 -10.07 -1.25
CA SER A 192 -6.53 -10.49 -2.62
C SER A 192 -7.48 -11.69 -2.71
N GLN A 193 -7.50 -12.57 -1.71
CA GLN A 193 -8.46 -13.67 -1.63
C GLN A 193 -9.86 -13.21 -1.19
N LYS A 194 -9.95 -12.06 -0.51
CA LYS A 194 -11.20 -11.55 0.08
C LYS A 194 -11.82 -10.44 -0.77
N PHE A 195 -11.01 -9.62 -1.42
CA PHE A 195 -11.46 -8.51 -2.25
C PHE A 195 -11.61 -8.97 -3.69
N THR A 196 -12.81 -8.77 -4.22
CA THR A 196 -13.08 -8.93 -5.65
C THR A 196 -13.06 -7.58 -6.36
N GLY A 197 -13.11 -7.60 -7.69
CA GLY A 197 -13.32 -6.37 -8.47
C GLY A 197 -14.57 -5.59 -8.04
N GLU A 198 -15.64 -6.26 -7.62
CA GLU A 198 -16.85 -5.62 -7.11
C GLU A 198 -16.63 -4.92 -5.77
N ASP A 199 -15.81 -5.50 -4.89
CA ASP A 199 -15.46 -4.88 -3.60
C ASP A 199 -14.66 -3.60 -3.80
N TYR A 200 -13.71 -3.60 -4.73
CA TYR A 200 -12.96 -2.39 -5.10
C TYR A 200 -13.86 -1.29 -5.68
N GLN A 201 -14.81 -1.66 -6.55
CA GLN A 201 -15.78 -0.70 -7.09
C GLN A 201 -16.72 -0.19 -6.01
N ARG A 202 -17.16 -1.06 -5.09
CA ARG A 202 -17.96 -0.67 -3.93
C ARG A 202 -17.17 0.28 -3.04
N LEU A 203 -15.91 -0.01 -2.76
CA LEU A 203 -15.01 0.83 -1.98
C LEU A 203 -15.00 2.25 -2.52
N ARG A 204 -14.66 2.40 -3.80
CA ARG A 204 -14.54 3.72 -4.45
C ARG A 204 -15.88 4.45 -4.48
N ARG A 205 -16.93 3.79 -4.95
CA ARG A 205 -18.26 4.39 -5.13
C ARG A 205 -18.86 4.84 -3.80
N ARG A 206 -18.90 3.98 -2.78
CA ARG A 206 -19.48 4.32 -1.48
C ARG A 206 -18.69 5.42 -0.77
N THR A 207 -17.36 5.37 -0.84
CA THR A 207 -16.51 6.42 -0.26
C THR A 207 -16.80 7.77 -0.92
N ALA A 208 -16.89 7.82 -2.26
CA ALA A 208 -17.25 9.02 -2.99
C ALA A 208 -18.65 9.56 -2.63
N GLU A 209 -19.64 8.67 -2.48
CA GLU A 209 -20.99 9.02 -2.08
C GLU A 209 -21.02 9.67 -0.69
N GLU A 210 -20.29 9.11 0.29
CA GLU A 210 -20.18 9.67 1.64
C GLU A 210 -19.45 11.01 1.67
N ILE A 211 -18.34 11.16 0.93
CA ILE A 211 -17.66 12.44 0.72
C ILE A 211 -18.67 13.49 0.22
N GLY A 212 -19.43 13.16 -0.83
CA GLY A 212 -20.42 14.07 -1.41
C GLY A 212 -21.53 14.47 -0.44
N LYS A 213 -21.96 13.58 0.48
CA LYS A 213 -22.97 13.90 1.49
C LYS A 213 -22.46 14.89 2.54
N LEU A 214 -21.19 14.75 2.93
CA LEU A 214 -20.52 15.64 3.88
C LEU A 214 -20.28 17.02 3.25
N MET A 215 -19.77 17.08 2.02
CA MET A 215 -19.49 18.33 1.31
C MET A 215 -20.76 19.14 0.95
N ARG A 216 -21.90 18.48 0.68
CA ARG A 216 -23.17 19.17 0.40
C ARG A 216 -23.89 19.70 1.64
N GLY A 217 -23.31 19.54 2.84
CA GLY A 217 -23.91 19.88 4.12
C GLY A 217 -23.15 20.91 4.96
N THR A 218 -21.99 21.36 4.49
CA THR A 218 -21.24 22.51 5.02
C THR A 218 -21.71 23.79 4.33
#